data_AF-A0A7V0LR53-F1
#
_entry.id   AF-A0A7V0LR53-F1
#
_cell.length_a   1.000
_cell.length_b   1.000
_cell.length_c   1.000
_cell.angle_alpha   90.00
_cell.angle_beta   90.00
_cell.angle_gamma   90.00
#
_symmetry.space_group_name_H-M   'P 1'
#
loop_
_entity.id
_entity.type
_entity.pdbx_description
1 polymer ?
#
loop_
_entity_poly.entity_id
_entity_poly.type
_entity_poly.pdbx_seq_one_letter_code
_entity_poly.pdbx_strand_id
1 'polypeptide(L)' 'MYGDPVRWSLPSKGSAVTIGVYDGVHRGHQRVIEDLETMGVSLGARRRVVLTFDRHPMAVLEPAK' A
#
# COMPACT_ATOMS: atom_id res chain seq x y z
N MET A 1 4.77 -16.29 -13.67
CA MET A 1 4.34 -17.26 -12.64
C MET A 1 4.11 -16.51 -11.34
N TYR A 2 2.86 -16.30 -10.96
CA TYR A 2 2.51 -16.02 -9.56
C TYR A 2 1.90 -17.33 -9.05
N GLY A 3 2.43 -17.89 -7.96
CA GLY A 3 1.96 -19.18 -7.44
C GLY A 3 0.47 -19.14 -7.12
N ASP A 4 -0.18 -20.31 -7.09
CA ASP A 4 -1.60 -20.44 -6.71
C ASP A 4 -1.83 -19.82 -5.32
N PRO A 5 -2.60 -18.70 -5.23
CA PRO A 5 -2.82 -18.00 -3.96
C PRO A 5 -3.56 -18.85 -2.93
N VAL A 6 -4.29 -19.89 -3.36
CA VAL A 6 -4.95 -20.84 -2.46
C VAL A 6 -3.93 -21.66 -1.66
N ARG A 7 -2.69 -21.79 -2.16
CA ARG A 7 -1.62 -22.55 -1.49
C ARG A 7 -0.76 -21.70 -0.55
N TRP A 8 -1.04 -20.40 -0.40
CA TRP A 8 -0.25 -19.52 0.44
C TRP A 8 -0.59 -19.71 1.92
N SER A 9 0.42 -20.01 2.73
CA SER A 9 0.29 -19.93 4.19
C SER A 9 0.32 -18.46 4.61
N LEU A 10 -0.83 -17.91 4.96
CA LEU A 10 -0.94 -16.53 5.43
C LEU A 10 -0.67 -16.45 6.94
N PRO A 11 0.02 -15.40 7.42
CA PRO A 11 0.18 -15.17 8.85
C PRO A 11 -1.17 -14.93 9.53
N SER A 12 -1.27 -15.31 10.81
CA SER A 12 -2.51 -15.19 11.61
C SER A 12 -2.98 -13.75 11.84
N LYS A 13 -2.13 -12.76 11.60
CA LYS A 13 -2.45 -11.33 11.64
C LYS A 13 -2.12 -10.71 10.29
N GLY A 14 -3.12 -10.07 9.70
CA GLY A 14 -3.01 -9.38 8.40
C GLY A 14 -2.20 -8.09 8.48
N SER A 15 -2.11 -7.41 7.34
CA SER A 15 -1.55 -6.06 7.24
C SER A 15 -2.64 -5.08 6.83
N ALA A 16 -2.65 -3.88 7.41
CA ALA A 16 -3.38 -2.76 6.84
C ALA A 16 -2.50 -2.13 5.77
N VAL A 17 -3.06 -1.85 4.59
CA VAL A 17 -2.29 -1.37 3.44
C VAL A 17 -3.02 -0.19 2.81
N THR A 18 -2.27 0.86 2.52
CA THR A 18 -2.72 1.93 1.62
C THR A 18 -1.89 1.90 0.35
N ILE A 19 -2.50 2.25 -0.79
CA ILE A 19 -1.89 2.17 -2.12
C ILE A 19 -2.07 3.53 -2.80
N GLY A 20 -0.98 4.09 -3.32
CA GLY A 20 -1.01 5.38 -4.02
C GLY A 20 0.36 5.79 -4.55
N VAL A 21 0.42 6.87 -5.32
CA VAL A 21 1.69 7.39 -5.87
C VAL A 21 2.52 8.10 -4.79
N TYR A 22 1.86 8.74 -3.81
CA TYR A 22 2.52 9.41 -2.69
C TYR A 22 3.61 10.43 -3.06
N ASP A 23 3.58 11.00 -4.27
CA ASP A 23 4.51 12.05 -4.70
C ASP A 23 4.28 13.34 -3.88
N GLY A 24 5.33 13.82 -3.21
CA GLY A 24 5.31 15.01 -2.36
C GLY A 24 4.57 14.91 -1.01
N VAL A 25 3.90 13.79 -0.69
CA VAL A 25 3.23 13.51 0.62
C VAL A 25 2.49 14.73 1.23
N HIS A 26 1.67 15.38 0.41
CA HIS A 26 0.87 16.54 0.83
C HIS A 26 -0.21 16.16 1.86
N ARG A 27 -0.96 17.16 2.37
CA ARG A 27 -1.94 16.99 3.46
C ARG A 27 -2.98 15.87 3.22
N GLY A 28 -3.42 15.69 1.98
CA GLY A 28 -4.30 14.58 1.58
C GLY A 28 -3.66 13.21 1.80
N HIS A 29 -2.41 13.02 1.37
CA HIS A 29 -1.66 11.79 1.63
C HIS A 29 -1.41 11.56 3.12
N GLN A 30 -1.08 12.62 3.86
CA GLN A 30 -0.89 12.54 5.32
C GLN A 30 -2.16 12.02 6.00
N ARG A 31 -3.34 12.51 5.60
CA ARG A 31 -4.60 12.03 6.14
C ARG A 31 -4.84 10.55 5.87
N VAL A 32 -4.55 10.08 4.66
CA VAL A 32 -4.68 8.64 4.32
C VAL A 32 -3.75 7.78 5.17
N ILE A 33 -2.54 8.26 5.46
CA ILE A 33 -1.57 7.56 6.32
C ILE A 33 -2.03 7.56 7.79
N GLU A 34 -2.60 8.66 8.29
CA GLU A 34 -3.19 8.72 9.63
C GLU A 34 -4.37 7.74 9.78
N ASP A 35 -5.23 7.67 8.76
CA ASP A 35 -6.36 6.74 8.74
C ASP A 35 -5.85 5.27 8.70
N LEU A 36 -4.79 4.98 7.93
CA LEU A 36 -4.11 3.68 7.92
C LEU A 36 -3.62 3.28 9.32
N GLU A 37 -2.98 4.20 10.04
CA GLU A 37 -2.48 3.95 11.40
C GLU A 37 -3.64 3.63 12.35
N THR A 38 -4.69 4.46 12.33
CA THR A 38 -5.87 4.30 13.18
C THR A 38 -6.59 2.98 12.92
N MET A 39 -6.82 2.64 11.66
CA MET A 39 -7.46 1.40 11.26
C MET A 39 -6.58 0.18 11.57
N GLY A 40 -5.28 0.27 11.30
CA GLY A 40 -4.34 -0.82 11.54
C GLY A 40 -4.29 -1.23 13.02
N VAL A 41 -4.29 -0.25 13.93
CA VAL A 41 -4.37 -0.51 15.37
C VAL A 41 -5.71 -1.16 15.73
N SER A 42 -6.82 -0.58 15.27
CA SER A 42 -8.18 -1.05 15.57
C SER A 42 -8.42 -2.49 15.09
N LEU A 43 -7.83 -2.86 13.96
CA LEU A 43 -7.94 -4.19 13.36
C LEU A 43 -6.91 -5.20 13.90
N GLY A 44 -6.01 -4.78 14.80
CA GLY A 44 -4.93 -5.64 15.31
C GLY A 44 -3.94 -6.09 14.23
N ALA A 45 -3.79 -5.29 13.17
CA ALA A 45 -2.92 -5.61 12.05
C ALA A 45 -1.46 -5.74 12.51
N ARG A 46 -0.75 -6.73 12.00
CA ARG A 46 0.68 -6.93 12.33
C ARG A 46 1.55 -5.84 11.73
N ARG A 47 1.17 -5.34 10.55
CA ARG A 47 1.88 -4.30 9.82
C ARG A 47 0.90 -3.28 9.27
N ARG A 48 1.36 -2.04 9.17
CA ARG A 48 0.74 -0.95 8.43
C ARG A 48 1.71 -0.60 7.33
N VAL A 49 1.27 -0.64 6.09
CA VAL A 49 2.15 -0.59 4.92
C VAL A 49 1.65 0.46 3.94
N VAL A 50 2.55 1.35 3.53
CA VAL A 50 2.36 2.20 2.36
C VAL A 50 2.96 1.48 1.17
N LEU A 51 2.11 1.09 0.22
CA LEU A 51 2.54 0.55 -1.06
C LEU A 51 2.53 1.70 -2.07
N THR A 52 3.69 1.98 -2.65
CA THR A 52 3.87 3.04 -3.64
C THR A 52 4.53 2.52 -4.91
N PHE A 53 4.62 3.37 -5.91
CA PHE A 53 5.24 3.10 -7.20
C PHE A 53 6.60 3.81 -7.26
N ASP A 54 7.67 3.07 -7.55
CA ASP A 54 9.03 3.61 -7.71
C ASP A 54 9.10 4.59 -8.89
N ARG A 55 8.49 4.23 -10.03
CA ARG A 55 8.23 5.16 -11.13
C ARG A 55 6.78 5.61 -11.12
N HIS A 56 6.55 6.88 -11.42
CA HIS A 56 5.20 7.39 -11.62
C HIS A 56 4.49 6.51 -12.67
N PRO A 57 3.26 6.01 -12.42
CA PRO A 57 2.59 5.07 -13.33
C PRO A 57 2.51 5.55 -14.79
N MET A 58 2.38 6.87 -14.99
CA MET A 58 2.44 7.48 -16.32
C MET A 58 3.75 7.24 -17.07
N ALA A 59 4.90 7.16 -16.39
CA ALA A 59 6.18 6.87 -17.05
C ALA A 59 6.26 5.43 -17.59
N VAL A 60 5.37 4.54 -17.15
CA VAL A 60 5.22 3.19 -17.70
C VAL A 60 4.24 3.17 -18.87
N LEU A 61 3.14 3.93 -18.76
CA LEU A 61 2.10 4.00 -19.79
C LEU A 61 2.51 4.87 -20.99
N GLU A 62 3.29 5.92 -20.75
CA GLU A 62 3.80 6.87 -21.75
C GLU A 62 5.31 7.11 -21.54
N PRO A 63 6.18 6.17 -21.93
CA PRO A 63 7.61 6.25 -21.63
C PRO A 63 8.38 7.36 -22.38
N ALA A 64 7.77 7.99 -23.38
CA ALA A 64 8.43 8.88 -24.36
C ALA A 64 8.01 10.35 -24.24
N LYS A 65 7.45 10.76 -23.11
CA LYS A 65 7.08 12.14 -22.82
C LYS A 65 7.85 12.68 -21.62
#